data_AF-A0AAW2ZKN4-F1
#
_entry.id   AF-A0AAW2ZKN4-F1
#
_cell.length_a   1.000
_cell.length_b   1.000
_cell.length_c   1.000
_cell.angle_alpha   90.00
_cell.angle_beta   90.00
_cell.angle_gamma   90.00
#
_symmetry.space_group_name_H-M   'P 1'
#
loop_
_entity.id
_entity.type
_entity.pdbx_description
1 polymer ?
#
loop_
_entity_poly.entity_id
_entity_poly.type
_entity_poly.pdbx_seq_one_letter_code
_entity_poly.pdbx_strand_id
1 'polypeptide(L)'
;MGKPSNTQVKEVREVKPAVVVVDEPKPSLFRTLMGLSIFVAFLSVTILSAYLLHSAFHGLPINFSGKTLQQSVLTNGPVNVPIFVPAPVVDVTNKVVDLINVQLKKQVTYQLPNVQGADFGVLPLRLTDVPVLSLVVSLLFAFLFSSFAKNLAIIGNRGGKYDNNYPRSQTERTRGLVSRLTGAHNNAVEQFAPFAVAVALNLLVLKFPSAATKSTSEHWSILIKECVLVVLARILHFVFYFINISTLRSVVWVTGLISILNLYLQLLGKV
;
A
#
# COMPACT_ATOMS: atom_id res chain seq x y z
N MET A 1 0.37 -17.27 78.27
CA MET A 1 0.08 -16.00 77.57
C MET A 1 1.20 -15.72 76.57
N GLY A 2 0.98 -16.01 75.29
CA GLY A 2 1.87 -15.58 74.21
C GLY A 2 1.01 -14.92 73.14
N LYS A 3 1.13 -13.60 72.97
CA LYS A 3 0.43 -12.86 71.90
C LYS A 3 1.13 -13.14 70.56
N PRO A 4 0.40 -13.33 69.45
CA PRO A 4 1.01 -13.49 68.14
C PRO A 4 1.53 -12.15 67.60
N SER A 5 2.61 -12.25 66.84
CA SER A 5 3.33 -11.21 66.11
C SER A 5 2.44 -10.49 65.09
N ASN A 6 2.48 -9.16 65.10
CA ASN A 6 1.75 -8.30 64.18
C ASN A 6 2.56 -8.14 62.90
N THR A 7 2.35 -9.00 61.91
CA THR A 7 2.95 -8.87 60.57
C THR A 7 2.30 -7.69 59.84
N GLN A 8 3.00 -6.56 59.79
CA GLN A 8 2.66 -5.41 58.96
C GLN A 8 2.73 -5.82 57.48
N VAL A 9 1.57 -5.99 56.85
CA VAL A 9 1.46 -6.13 55.39
C VAL A 9 1.84 -4.77 54.78
N LYS A 10 3.03 -4.69 54.18
CA LYS A 10 3.43 -3.54 53.35
C LYS A 10 2.54 -3.51 52.12
N GLU A 11 1.57 -2.60 52.13
CA GLU A 11 0.75 -2.28 50.97
C GLU A 11 1.67 -1.75 49.84
N VAL A 12 1.88 -2.55 48.80
CA VAL A 12 2.61 -2.13 47.61
C VAL A 12 1.70 -1.16 46.86
N ARG A 13 1.91 0.15 47.04
CA ARG A 13 1.31 1.17 46.17
C ARG A 13 1.71 0.87 44.73
N GLU A 14 0.73 0.45 43.94
CA GLU A 14 0.85 0.31 42.50
C GLU A 14 1.20 1.70 41.92
N VAL A 15 2.47 1.90 41.57
CA VAL A 15 2.91 3.14 40.90
C VAL A 15 2.36 3.09 39.49
N LYS A 16 1.22 3.74 39.26
CA LYS A 16 0.63 3.94 37.94
C LYS A 16 1.71 4.57 37.03
N PRO A 17 2.17 3.89 35.96
CA PRO A 17 3.28 4.39 35.18
C PRO A 17 2.90 5.73 34.55
N ALA A 18 3.73 6.74 34.77
CA ALA A 18 3.56 8.07 34.21
C ALA A 18 3.40 7.97 32.69
N VAL A 19 2.22 8.33 32.20
CA VAL A 19 1.95 8.44 30.76
C VAL A 19 2.70 9.67 30.29
N VAL A 20 3.86 9.47 29.67
CA VAL A 20 4.63 10.56 29.08
C VAL A 20 3.86 11.03 27.85
N VAL A 21 3.09 12.11 28.00
CA VAL A 21 2.57 12.90 26.89
C VAL A 21 3.75 13.74 26.40
N VAL A 22 4.44 13.28 25.36
CA VAL A 22 5.54 14.01 24.73
C VAL A 22 4.93 14.98 23.71
N ASP A 23 5.30 16.26 23.80
CA ASP A 23 4.92 17.28 22.83
C ASP A 23 5.30 16.88 21.40
N GLU A 24 4.48 17.29 20.43
CA GLU A 24 4.70 16.96 19.01
C GLU A 24 6.09 17.44 18.53
N PRO A 25 6.83 16.61 17.77
CA PRO A 25 8.17 16.97 17.29
C PRO A 25 8.16 18.18 16.34
N LYS A 26 9.23 19.01 16.43
CA LYS A 26 9.44 20.18 15.56
C LYS A 26 9.40 19.82 14.05
N PRO A 27 8.89 20.72 13.18
CA PRO A 27 7.95 20.31 12.16
C PRO A 27 8.52 20.05 10.76
N SER A 28 9.77 20.41 10.41
CA SER A 28 10.16 20.47 8.99
C SER A 28 10.53 19.11 8.40
N LEU A 29 11.54 18.41 8.91
CA LEU A 29 12.02 17.15 8.31
C LEU A 29 10.99 16.01 8.41
N PHE A 30 10.27 15.92 9.54
CA PHE A 30 9.21 14.94 9.73
C PHE A 30 8.02 15.18 8.79
N ARG A 31 7.57 16.44 8.61
CA ARG A 31 6.53 16.77 7.63
C ARG A 31 7.01 16.55 6.20
N THR A 32 8.27 16.82 5.88
CA THR A 32 8.84 16.60 4.54
C THR A 32 8.99 15.11 4.21
N LEU A 33 9.47 14.28 5.13
CA LEU A 33 9.62 12.84 4.90
C LEU A 33 8.27 12.10 4.92
N MET A 34 7.35 12.53 5.78
CA MET A 34 5.97 12.04 5.74
C MET A 34 5.28 12.49 4.46
N GLY A 35 5.43 13.75 4.06
CA GLY A 35 4.97 14.29 2.78
C GLY A 35 5.57 13.55 1.58
N LEU A 36 6.84 13.18 1.62
CA LEU A 36 7.51 12.40 0.56
C LEU A 36 6.98 10.96 0.50
N SER A 37 6.74 10.33 1.64
CA SER A 37 6.12 9.00 1.67
C SER A 37 4.69 9.04 1.13
N ILE A 38 3.91 10.03 1.56
CA ILE A 38 2.55 10.31 1.09
C ILE A 38 2.60 10.62 -0.40
N PHE A 39 3.59 11.36 -0.88
CA PHE A 39 3.82 11.70 -2.29
C PHE A 39 4.19 10.49 -3.13
N VAL A 40 5.03 9.57 -2.66
CA VAL A 40 5.39 8.34 -3.40
C VAL A 40 4.22 7.36 -3.45
N ALA A 41 3.45 7.25 -2.37
CA ALA A 41 2.18 6.51 -2.37
C ALA A 41 1.14 7.19 -3.26
N PHE A 42 1.03 8.51 -3.21
CA PHE A 42 0.22 9.28 -4.14
C PHE A 42 0.71 9.07 -5.56
N LEU A 43 2.00 9.02 -5.87
CA LEU A 43 2.51 8.89 -7.23
C LEU A 43 2.18 7.50 -7.80
N SER A 44 2.40 6.45 -7.02
CA SER A 44 2.06 5.07 -7.44
C SER A 44 0.55 4.84 -7.56
N VAL A 45 -0.23 5.39 -6.64
CA VAL A 45 -1.70 5.38 -6.69
C VAL A 45 -2.23 6.31 -7.79
N THR A 46 -1.61 7.46 -8.03
CA THR A 46 -2.00 8.44 -9.06
C THR A 46 -1.60 7.93 -10.43
N ILE A 47 -0.53 7.14 -10.58
CA ILE A 47 -0.24 6.48 -11.85
C ILE A 47 -1.31 5.43 -12.16
N LEU A 48 -1.69 4.59 -11.18
CA LEU A 48 -2.77 3.63 -11.36
C LEU A 48 -4.14 4.33 -11.55
N SER A 49 -4.41 5.36 -10.76
CA SER A 49 -5.67 6.12 -10.79
C SER A 49 -5.75 7.01 -12.02
N ALA A 50 -4.67 7.66 -12.45
CA ALA A 50 -4.59 8.43 -13.69
C ALA A 50 -4.61 7.52 -14.90
N TYR A 51 -4.10 6.30 -14.83
CA TYR A 51 -4.31 5.30 -15.88
C TYR A 51 -5.79 4.93 -16.00
N LEU A 52 -6.46 4.65 -14.88
CA LEU A 52 -7.90 4.39 -14.83
C LEU A 52 -8.73 5.62 -15.26
N LEU A 53 -8.29 6.82 -14.90
CA LEU A 53 -8.97 8.09 -15.18
C LEU A 53 -8.73 8.58 -16.61
N HIS A 54 -7.52 8.42 -17.15
CA HIS A 54 -7.20 8.64 -18.57
C HIS A 54 -7.99 7.68 -19.46
N SER A 55 -8.13 6.43 -19.03
CA SER A 55 -9.03 5.44 -19.65
C SER A 55 -10.49 5.92 -19.64
N ALA A 56 -10.93 6.62 -18.58
CA ALA A 56 -12.26 7.22 -18.47
C ALA A 56 -12.48 8.39 -19.45
N PHE A 57 -11.48 9.26 -19.61
CA PHE A 57 -11.62 10.52 -20.32
C PHE A 57 -11.35 10.43 -21.83
N HIS A 58 -10.64 9.41 -22.31
CA HIS A 58 -10.41 9.17 -23.75
C HIS A 58 -11.38 8.19 -24.42
N GLY A 59 -12.57 7.98 -23.84
CA GLY A 59 -13.70 7.33 -24.53
C GLY A 59 -14.21 6.03 -23.93
N LEU A 60 -13.81 5.66 -22.72
CA LEU A 60 -14.51 4.62 -21.94
C LEU A 60 -15.42 5.33 -20.95
N PRO A 61 -16.74 5.39 -21.17
CA PRO A 61 -17.63 5.82 -20.11
C PRO A 61 -17.38 4.89 -18.92
N ILE A 62 -16.74 5.36 -17.85
CA ILE A 62 -16.75 4.64 -16.57
C ILE A 62 -18.13 4.86 -15.96
N ASN A 63 -19.11 4.28 -16.62
CA ASN A 63 -20.37 3.95 -16.04
C ASN A 63 -20.15 2.61 -15.35
N PHE A 64 -20.25 2.57 -14.03
CA PHE A 64 -20.21 1.31 -13.27
C PHE A 64 -21.35 0.35 -13.65
N SER A 65 -22.29 0.79 -14.51
CA SER A 65 -23.17 -0.09 -15.26
C SER A 65 -22.33 -1.04 -16.12
N GLY A 66 -22.24 -2.31 -15.70
CA GLY A 66 -21.30 -3.32 -16.21
C GLY A 66 -21.23 -3.48 -17.74
N LYS A 67 -22.22 -3.00 -18.50
CA LYS A 67 -22.26 -3.08 -19.97
C LYS A 67 -21.10 -2.35 -20.66
N THR A 68 -20.69 -1.18 -20.17
CA THR A 68 -19.62 -0.40 -20.83
C THR A 68 -18.22 -0.96 -20.54
N LEU A 69 -17.99 -1.41 -19.30
CA LEU A 69 -16.73 -2.05 -18.91
C LEU A 69 -16.55 -3.40 -19.63
N GLN A 70 -17.63 -4.18 -19.80
CA GLN A 70 -17.64 -5.44 -20.56
C GLN A 70 -17.19 -5.25 -22.01
N GLN A 71 -17.73 -4.22 -22.68
CA GLN A 71 -17.34 -3.91 -24.06
C GLN A 71 -15.87 -3.49 -24.13
N SER A 72 -15.44 -2.67 -23.17
CA SER A 72 -14.07 -2.15 -23.09
C SER A 72 -12.99 -3.21 -22.88
N VAL A 73 -13.26 -4.25 -22.09
CA VAL A 73 -12.34 -5.38 -21.86
C VAL A 73 -12.10 -6.17 -23.14
N LEU A 74 -13.09 -6.25 -24.03
CA LEU A 74 -13.02 -7.05 -25.25
C LEU A 74 -12.48 -6.28 -26.46
N THR A 75 -12.63 -4.95 -26.50
CA THR A 75 -12.39 -4.17 -27.72
C THR A 75 -11.16 -3.28 -27.70
N ASN A 76 -10.63 -2.89 -26.53
CA ASN A 76 -9.54 -1.91 -26.47
C ASN A 76 -8.16 -2.57 -26.43
N GLY A 77 -7.26 -2.07 -27.29
CA GLY A 77 -5.85 -2.42 -27.28
C GLY A 77 -5.10 -1.86 -26.06
N PRO A 78 -3.82 -2.26 -25.87
CA PRO A 78 -3.01 -1.76 -24.78
C PRO A 78 -2.77 -0.25 -24.89
N VAL A 79 -2.79 0.43 -23.75
CA VAL A 79 -2.39 1.83 -23.60
C VAL A 79 -0.92 1.86 -23.18
N ASN A 80 -0.07 2.50 -23.98
CA ASN A 80 1.36 2.60 -23.73
C ASN A 80 1.65 3.74 -22.74
N VAL A 81 2.00 3.38 -21.51
CA VAL A 81 2.41 4.35 -20.50
C VAL A 81 3.94 4.49 -20.54
N PRO A 82 4.50 5.66 -20.83
CA PRO A 82 5.94 5.85 -20.78
C PRO A 82 6.43 5.69 -19.34
N ILE A 83 7.44 4.84 -19.14
CA ILE A 83 8.10 4.72 -17.84
C ILE A 83 9.17 5.79 -17.77
N PHE A 84 8.95 6.79 -16.92
CA PHE A 84 9.92 7.85 -16.67
C PHE A 84 10.64 7.59 -15.34
N VAL A 85 11.96 7.48 -15.38
CA VAL A 85 12.77 7.47 -14.16
C VAL A 85 13.15 8.90 -13.79
N PRO A 86 12.85 9.34 -12.56
CA PRO A 86 13.18 10.70 -12.13
C PRO A 86 14.68 11.01 -12.31
N ALA A 87 14.99 12.23 -12.75
CA ALA A 87 16.37 12.68 -12.95
C ALA A 87 17.31 12.38 -11.76
N PRO A 88 16.91 12.54 -10.48
CA PRO A 88 17.78 12.20 -9.35
C PRO A 88 18.22 10.72 -9.31
N VAL A 89 17.36 9.80 -9.76
CA VAL A 89 17.69 8.37 -9.80
C VAL A 89 18.64 8.10 -10.96
N VAL A 90 18.36 8.68 -12.14
CA VAL A 90 19.24 8.62 -13.32
C VAL A 90 20.65 9.13 -12.96
N ASP A 91 20.74 10.25 -12.26
CA ASP A 91 22.00 10.86 -11.85
C ASP A 91 22.78 9.96 -10.87
N VAL A 92 22.10 9.35 -9.90
CA VAL A 92 22.73 8.41 -8.96
C VAL A 92 23.21 7.16 -9.70
N THR A 93 22.40 6.61 -10.60
CA THR A 93 22.77 5.46 -11.43
C THR A 93 23.98 5.77 -12.30
N ASN A 94 24.00 6.92 -12.97
CA ASN A 94 25.12 7.32 -13.83
C ASN A 94 26.39 7.57 -13.04
N LYS A 95 26.31 8.13 -11.82
CA LYS A 95 27.48 8.23 -10.92
C LYS A 95 28.05 6.85 -10.56
N VAL A 96 27.19 5.85 -10.34
CA VAL A 96 27.65 4.47 -10.08
C VAL A 96 28.28 3.87 -11.33
N VAL A 97 27.68 4.06 -12.51
CA VAL A 97 28.23 3.63 -13.80
C VAL A 97 29.61 4.25 -14.04
N ASP A 98 29.78 5.54 -13.78
CA ASP A 98 31.07 6.24 -13.90
C ASP A 98 32.12 5.65 -12.95
N LEU A 99 31.76 5.38 -11.69
CA LEU A 99 32.66 4.75 -10.71
C LEU A 99 33.09 3.34 -11.16
N ILE A 100 32.16 2.55 -11.67
CA ILE A 100 32.46 1.21 -12.20
C ILE A 100 33.35 1.33 -13.43
N ASN A 101 33.08 2.25 -14.35
CA ASN A 101 33.89 2.48 -15.54
C ASN A 101 35.33 2.91 -15.22
N VAL A 102 35.52 3.75 -14.19
CA VAL A 102 36.87 4.10 -13.69
C VAL A 102 37.62 2.86 -13.21
N GLN A 103 36.92 1.93 -12.54
CA GLN A 103 37.54 0.71 -12.04
C GLN A 103 37.76 -0.33 -13.14
N LEU A 104 36.81 -0.48 -14.07
CA LEU A 104 36.90 -1.39 -15.22
C LEU A 104 37.98 -0.98 -16.21
N LYS A 105 38.23 0.33 -16.43
CA LYS A 105 39.31 0.83 -17.29
C LYS A 105 40.70 0.30 -16.91
N LYS A 106 40.90 -0.13 -15.66
CA LYS A 106 42.16 -0.75 -15.20
C LYS A 106 42.34 -2.19 -15.67
N GLN A 107 41.27 -2.84 -16.13
CA GLN A 107 41.23 -4.29 -16.41
C GLN A 107 40.68 -4.63 -17.81
N VAL A 108 39.78 -3.80 -18.37
CA VAL A 108 39.10 -4.07 -19.65
C VAL A 108 38.82 -2.76 -20.38
N THR A 109 38.87 -2.77 -21.72
CA THR A 109 38.57 -1.62 -22.59
C THR A 109 37.06 -1.30 -22.68
N TYR A 110 36.20 -2.15 -22.11
CA TYR A 110 34.75 -1.98 -22.17
C TYR A 110 34.26 -0.90 -21.20
N GLN A 111 33.41 0.02 -21.69
CA GLN A 111 32.73 1.03 -20.87
C GLN A 111 31.23 0.76 -20.85
N LEU A 112 30.66 0.73 -19.64
CA LEU A 112 29.24 0.67 -19.42
C LEU A 112 28.58 1.97 -19.94
N PRO A 113 27.45 1.87 -20.66
CA PRO A 113 26.72 3.03 -21.13
C PRO A 113 25.99 3.74 -19.98
N ASN A 114 25.88 5.06 -20.07
CA ASN A 114 25.05 5.85 -19.17
C ASN A 114 23.56 5.66 -19.51
N VAL A 115 22.73 5.72 -18.47
CA VAL A 115 21.28 5.54 -18.56
C VAL A 115 20.62 6.89 -18.84
N GLN A 116 19.70 6.95 -19.81
CA GLN A 116 18.84 8.10 -20.03
C GLN A 116 17.46 7.88 -19.39
N GLY A 117 16.83 8.94 -18.90
CA GLY A 117 15.50 8.85 -18.27
C GLY A 117 14.39 8.33 -19.19
N ALA A 118 14.59 8.37 -20.51
CA ALA A 118 13.67 7.86 -21.53
C ALA A 118 13.94 6.40 -21.95
N ASP A 119 15.06 5.80 -21.54
CA ASP A 119 15.48 4.46 -21.99
C ASP A 119 14.65 3.32 -21.38
N PHE A 120 13.83 3.61 -20.37
CA PHE A 120 13.08 2.60 -19.62
C PHE A 120 11.83 2.08 -20.35
N GLY A 121 11.55 2.61 -21.54
CA GLY A 121 10.55 2.08 -22.47
C GLY A 121 9.10 2.46 -22.13
N VAL A 122 8.18 1.86 -22.88
CA VAL A 122 6.74 2.00 -22.69
C VAL A 122 6.17 0.74 -22.07
N LEU A 123 5.33 0.88 -21.05
CA LEU A 123 4.58 -0.21 -20.46
C LEU A 123 3.22 -0.33 -21.17
N PRO A 124 2.99 -1.34 -22.02
CA PRO A 124 1.69 -1.57 -22.61
C PRO A 124 0.74 -2.13 -21.54
N LEU A 125 -0.22 -1.33 -21.11
CA LEU A 125 -1.19 -1.70 -20.08
C LEU A 125 -2.58 -1.95 -20.68
N ARG A 126 -3.20 -3.06 -20.30
CA ARG A 126 -4.58 -3.44 -20.63
C ARG A 126 -5.45 -3.44 -19.38
N LEU A 127 -6.77 -3.32 -19.57
CA LEU A 127 -7.76 -3.48 -18.49
C LEU A 127 -7.63 -4.83 -17.76
N THR A 128 -7.23 -5.89 -18.48
CA THR A 128 -6.99 -7.23 -17.91
C THR A 128 -5.80 -7.28 -16.96
N ASP A 129 -4.92 -6.28 -16.98
CA ASP A 129 -3.74 -6.22 -16.10
C ASP A 129 -4.08 -5.59 -14.74
N VAL A 130 -5.22 -4.90 -14.63
CA VAL A 130 -5.66 -4.21 -13.40
C VAL A 130 -5.66 -5.12 -12.17
N PRO A 131 -6.15 -6.38 -12.20
CA PRO A 131 -6.11 -7.23 -11.03
C PRO A 131 -4.69 -7.53 -10.54
N VAL A 132 -3.75 -7.79 -11.46
CA VAL A 132 -2.34 -8.02 -11.10
C VAL A 132 -1.71 -6.76 -10.53
N LEU A 133 -1.94 -5.60 -11.17
CA LEU A 133 -1.46 -4.32 -10.67
C LEU A 133 -2.02 -3.99 -9.29
N SER A 134 -3.29 -4.32 -9.03
CA SER A 134 -3.93 -4.09 -7.74
C SER A 134 -3.27 -4.90 -6.61
N LEU A 135 -2.77 -6.11 -6.91
CA LEU A 135 -2.01 -6.92 -5.96
C LEU A 135 -0.66 -6.30 -5.65
N VAL A 136 0.07 -5.88 -6.69
CA VAL A 136 1.38 -5.22 -6.52
C VAL A 136 1.22 -3.94 -5.70
N VAL A 137 0.25 -3.09 -6.04
CA VAL A 137 -0.02 -1.85 -5.31
C VAL A 137 -0.43 -2.13 -3.87
N SER A 138 -1.31 -3.10 -3.63
CA SER A 138 -1.74 -3.45 -2.27
C SER A 138 -0.60 -4.02 -1.42
N LEU A 139 0.28 -4.82 -2.01
CA LEU A 139 1.47 -5.35 -1.35
C LEU A 139 2.43 -4.23 -0.96
N LEU A 140 2.79 -3.35 -1.92
CA LEU A 140 3.65 -2.21 -1.67
C LEU A 140 3.05 -1.27 -0.62
N PHE A 141 1.74 -1.07 -0.65
CA PHE A 141 1.04 -0.26 0.33
C PHE A 141 1.12 -0.86 1.75
N ALA A 142 0.85 -2.16 1.88
CA ALA A 142 0.86 -2.87 3.16
C ALA A 142 2.28 -2.98 3.75
N PHE A 143 3.26 -3.40 2.97
CA PHE A 143 4.59 -3.73 3.49
C PHE A 143 5.59 -2.59 3.44
N LEU A 144 5.50 -1.71 2.44
CA LEU A 144 6.44 -0.60 2.29
C LEU A 144 5.86 0.69 2.86
N PHE A 145 4.75 1.17 2.31
CA PHE A 145 4.24 2.50 2.62
C PHE A 145 3.75 2.64 4.06
N SER A 146 2.79 1.82 4.48
CA SER A 146 2.23 1.93 5.82
C SER A 146 3.25 1.60 6.92
N SER A 147 4.20 0.70 6.62
CA SER A 147 5.33 0.40 7.50
C SER A 147 6.27 1.61 7.66
N PHE A 148 6.60 2.28 6.55
CA PHE A 148 7.45 3.46 6.57
C PHE A 148 6.81 4.62 7.33
N ALA A 149 5.53 4.93 7.06
CA ALA A 149 4.81 5.98 7.76
C ALA A 149 4.72 5.74 9.28
N LYS A 150 4.46 4.49 9.68
CA LYS A 150 4.52 4.06 11.09
C LYS A 150 5.90 4.32 11.70
N ASN A 151 6.98 3.90 11.03
CA ASN A 151 8.34 4.05 11.55
C ASN A 151 8.76 5.53 11.65
N LEU A 152 8.35 6.38 10.70
CA LEU A 152 8.56 7.82 10.80
C LEU A 152 7.85 8.41 12.01
N ALA A 153 6.61 8.00 12.28
CA ALA A 153 5.89 8.47 13.46
C ALA A 153 6.57 8.05 14.76
N ILE A 154 7.17 6.85 14.83
CA ILE A 154 8.01 6.43 15.98
C ILE A 154 9.19 7.37 16.16
N ILE A 155 9.94 7.66 15.08
CA ILE A 155 11.08 8.58 15.10
C ILE A 155 10.65 9.96 15.61
N GLY A 156 9.56 10.50 15.07
CA GLY A 156 9.00 11.78 15.50
C GLY A 156 8.65 11.77 16.99
N ASN A 157 7.92 10.76 17.45
CA ASN A 157 7.49 10.64 18.85
C ASN A 157 8.66 10.48 19.85
N ARG A 158 9.83 10.03 19.39
CA ARG A 158 11.04 9.83 20.21
C ARG A 158 12.10 10.90 19.98
N GLY A 159 11.72 12.09 19.51
CA GLY A 159 12.65 13.21 19.31
C GLY A 159 13.74 12.93 18.28
N GLY A 160 13.41 12.19 17.20
CA GLY A 160 14.31 11.88 16.11
C GLY A 160 15.08 10.56 16.25
N LYS A 161 14.82 9.74 17.29
CA LYS A 161 15.56 8.50 17.55
C LYS A 161 14.74 7.25 17.20
N TYR A 162 15.39 6.24 16.63
CA TYR A 162 14.82 4.90 16.39
C TYR A 162 15.71 3.84 17.03
N ASP A 163 15.11 2.93 17.81
CA ASP A 163 15.82 1.80 18.41
C ASP A 163 15.76 0.57 17.50
N ASN A 164 16.89 0.25 16.87
CA ASN A 164 17.03 -0.92 16.01
C ASN A 164 17.21 -2.24 16.78
N ASN A 165 17.52 -2.21 18.08
CA ASN A 165 17.68 -3.42 18.87
C ASN A 165 16.32 -4.04 19.21
N TYR A 166 15.32 -3.21 19.48
CA TYR A 166 13.96 -3.66 19.84
C TYR A 166 12.85 -2.97 19.03
N PRO A 167 12.86 -3.09 17.68
CA PRO A 167 12.01 -2.28 16.80
C PRO A 167 10.52 -2.45 17.05
N ARG A 168 10.08 -3.66 17.43
CA ARG A 168 8.66 -3.98 17.70
C ARG A 168 8.15 -3.45 19.04
N SER A 169 9.02 -3.42 20.06
CA SER A 169 8.65 -2.90 21.39
C SER A 169 8.32 -1.40 21.37
N GLN A 170 8.84 -0.67 20.39
CA GLN A 170 8.66 0.78 20.26
C GLN A 170 7.21 1.20 20.02
N THR A 171 6.33 0.29 19.58
CA THR A 171 4.91 0.60 19.38
C THR A 171 4.03 0.30 20.60
N GLU A 172 4.47 -0.59 21.50
CA GLU A 172 3.64 -1.16 22.58
C GLU A 172 3.19 -0.15 23.63
N ARG A 173 3.95 0.93 23.84
CA ARG A 173 3.67 1.96 24.86
C ARG A 173 3.28 3.31 24.26
N THR A 174 2.96 3.34 22.97
CA THR A 174 2.65 4.60 22.27
C THR A 174 1.15 4.83 22.13
N ARG A 175 0.73 6.10 22.22
CA ARG A 175 -0.65 6.55 21.95
C ARG A 175 -0.63 7.57 20.81
N GLY A 176 -1.81 8.03 20.39
CA GLY A 176 -1.92 9.05 19.36
C GLY A 176 -1.51 8.53 17.98
N LEU A 177 -0.78 9.34 17.22
CA LEU A 177 -0.49 9.08 15.80
C LEU A 177 0.26 7.76 15.57
N VAL A 178 1.23 7.42 16.41
CA VAL A 178 2.01 6.17 16.28
C VAL A 178 1.10 4.95 16.40
N SER A 179 0.26 4.90 17.44
CA SER A 179 -0.69 3.81 17.65
C SER A 179 -1.67 3.68 16.48
N ARG A 180 -2.17 4.80 15.95
CA ARG A 180 -3.04 4.83 14.78
C ARG A 180 -2.36 4.28 13.53
N LEU A 181 -1.14 4.71 13.21
CA LEU A 181 -0.42 4.24 12.03
C LEU A 181 0.05 2.78 12.16
N THR A 182 0.38 2.32 13.37
CA THR A 182 0.61 0.89 13.64
C THR A 182 -0.65 0.09 13.36
N GLY A 183 -1.82 0.55 13.85
CA GLY A 183 -3.11 -0.10 13.56
C GLY A 183 -3.44 -0.11 12.05
N ALA A 184 -3.17 0.99 11.35
CA ALA A 184 -3.37 1.07 9.91
C ALA A 184 -2.49 0.08 9.14
N HIS A 185 -1.21 -0.04 9.53
CA HIS A 185 -0.27 -0.99 8.94
C HIS A 185 -0.69 -2.44 9.17
N ASN A 186 -1.00 -2.81 10.42
CA ASN A 186 -1.45 -4.17 10.75
C ASN A 186 -2.71 -4.54 9.95
N ASN A 187 -3.68 -3.63 9.89
CA ASN A 187 -4.89 -3.85 9.11
C ASN A 187 -4.61 -4.00 7.60
N ALA A 188 -3.65 -3.24 7.05
CA ALA A 188 -3.27 -3.38 5.65
C ALA A 188 -2.66 -4.77 5.36
N VAL A 189 -1.83 -5.29 6.28
CA VAL A 189 -1.24 -6.64 6.17
C VAL A 189 -2.31 -7.72 6.30
N GLU A 190 -3.20 -7.63 7.30
CA GLU A 190 -4.28 -8.59 7.54
C GLU A 190 -5.24 -8.70 6.35
N GLN A 191 -5.55 -7.57 5.71
CA GLN A 191 -6.49 -7.51 4.58
C GLN A 191 -5.85 -7.92 3.25
N PHE A 192 -4.52 -7.83 3.15
CA PHE A 192 -3.81 -8.20 1.92
C PHE A 192 -3.95 -9.69 1.60
N ALA A 193 -3.77 -10.58 2.58
CA ALA A 193 -3.82 -12.02 2.36
C ALA A 193 -5.16 -12.52 1.74
N PRO A 194 -6.35 -12.22 2.31
CA PRO A 194 -7.60 -12.65 1.71
C PRO A 194 -7.85 -12.00 0.34
N PHE A 195 -7.48 -10.73 0.16
CA PHE A 195 -7.58 -10.08 -1.14
C PHE A 195 -6.72 -10.77 -2.20
N ALA A 196 -5.45 -11.07 -1.88
CA ALA A 196 -4.52 -11.73 -2.78
C ALA A 196 -5.01 -13.11 -3.23
N VAL A 197 -5.52 -13.90 -2.28
CA VAL A 197 -6.11 -15.21 -2.57
C VAL A 197 -7.33 -15.07 -3.48
N ALA A 198 -8.25 -14.15 -3.18
CA ALA A 198 -9.45 -13.95 -3.97
C ALA A 198 -9.14 -13.58 -5.43
N VAL A 199 -8.20 -12.65 -5.66
CA VAL A 199 -7.79 -12.24 -7.02
C VAL A 199 -7.07 -13.38 -7.74
N ALA A 200 -6.14 -14.08 -7.07
CA ALA A 200 -5.41 -15.19 -7.68
C ALA A 200 -6.35 -16.32 -8.14
N LEU A 201 -7.36 -16.66 -7.33
CA LEU A 201 -8.36 -17.67 -7.69
C LEU A 201 -9.23 -17.21 -8.88
N ASN A 202 -9.67 -15.95 -8.91
CA ASN A 202 -10.46 -15.45 -10.04
C ASN A 202 -9.63 -15.45 -11.34
N LEU A 203 -8.35 -15.06 -11.28
CA LEU A 203 -7.43 -15.16 -12.42
C LEU A 203 -7.21 -16.60 -12.88
N LEU A 204 -7.19 -17.56 -11.96
CA LEU A 204 -7.07 -18.98 -12.28
C LEU A 204 -8.33 -19.49 -13.01
N VAL A 205 -9.52 -19.15 -12.52
CA VAL A 205 -10.80 -19.52 -13.14
C VAL A 205 -10.93 -18.90 -14.54
N LEU A 206 -10.47 -17.67 -14.74
CA LEU A 206 -10.45 -17.02 -16.06
C LEU A 206 -9.50 -17.71 -17.05
N LYS A 207 -8.43 -18.34 -16.58
CA LYS A 207 -7.51 -19.14 -17.42
C LYS A 207 -8.07 -20.53 -17.73
N PHE A 208 -8.82 -21.12 -16.80
CA PHE A 208 -9.40 -22.47 -16.91
C PHE A 208 -10.92 -22.40 -16.70
N PRO A 209 -11.68 -21.88 -17.68
CA PRO A 209 -13.12 -21.70 -17.54
C PRO A 209 -13.85 -23.05 -17.40
N SER A 210 -14.86 -23.09 -16.54
CA SER A 210 -15.75 -24.24 -16.35
C SER A 210 -17.18 -23.89 -16.76
N ALA A 211 -18.07 -24.87 -16.82
CA ALA A 211 -19.49 -24.64 -17.13
C ALA A 211 -20.22 -23.72 -16.13
N ALA A 212 -19.68 -23.53 -14.92
CA ALA A 212 -20.21 -22.61 -13.91
C ALA A 212 -19.69 -21.17 -14.05
N THR A 213 -18.75 -20.92 -14.96
CA THR A 213 -18.15 -19.60 -15.16
C THR A 213 -19.10 -18.73 -16.00
N LYS A 214 -19.48 -17.56 -15.46
CA LYS A 214 -20.19 -16.51 -16.23
C LYS A 214 -19.48 -16.20 -17.55
N SER A 215 -20.16 -15.50 -18.47
CA SER A 215 -19.51 -14.95 -19.66
C SER A 215 -18.18 -14.27 -19.28
N THR A 216 -17.11 -14.62 -19.98
CA THR A 216 -15.74 -14.18 -19.66
C THR A 216 -15.65 -12.67 -19.47
N SER A 217 -16.40 -11.89 -20.24
CA SER A 217 -16.42 -10.42 -20.14
C SER A 217 -17.08 -9.88 -18.87
N GLU A 218 -18.16 -10.51 -18.40
CA GLU A 218 -18.85 -10.13 -17.17
C GLU A 218 -17.96 -10.43 -15.95
N HIS A 219 -17.30 -11.57 -15.97
CA HIS A 219 -16.38 -11.96 -14.90
C HIS A 219 -15.20 -10.97 -14.78
N TRP A 220 -14.58 -10.59 -15.90
CA TRP A 220 -13.53 -9.55 -15.89
C TRP A 220 -14.02 -8.22 -15.32
N SER A 221 -15.24 -7.82 -15.66
CA SER A 221 -15.79 -6.53 -15.24
C SER A 221 -16.00 -6.45 -13.73
N ILE A 222 -16.55 -7.50 -13.12
CA ILE A 222 -16.72 -7.58 -11.66
C ILE A 222 -15.34 -7.61 -11.00
N LEU A 223 -14.42 -8.46 -11.46
CA LEU A 223 -13.07 -8.59 -10.90
C LEU A 223 -12.35 -7.24 -10.89
N ILE A 224 -12.34 -6.51 -12.01
CA ILE A 224 -11.70 -5.19 -12.14
C ILE A 224 -12.33 -4.20 -11.16
N LYS A 225 -13.66 -4.10 -11.14
CA LYS A 225 -14.39 -3.18 -10.26
C LYS A 225 -14.06 -3.42 -8.78
N GLU A 226 -14.16 -4.66 -8.32
CA GLU A 226 -13.92 -4.98 -6.91
C GLU A 226 -12.43 -4.79 -6.53
N CYS A 227 -11.48 -5.12 -7.42
CA CYS A 227 -10.05 -4.81 -7.21
C CYS A 227 -9.79 -3.31 -7.01
N VAL A 228 -10.41 -2.46 -7.85
CA VAL A 228 -10.29 -1.00 -7.72
C VAL A 228 -10.89 -0.52 -6.40
N LEU A 229 -12.07 -1.02 -6.02
CA LEU A 229 -12.73 -0.65 -4.77
C LEU A 229 -11.89 -1.04 -3.55
N VAL A 230 -11.26 -2.22 -3.55
CA VAL A 230 -10.37 -2.64 -2.46
C VAL A 230 -9.20 -1.68 -2.33
N VAL A 231 -8.48 -1.38 -3.42
CA VAL A 231 -7.33 -0.47 -3.41
C VAL A 231 -7.72 0.91 -2.89
N LEU A 232 -8.80 1.50 -3.41
CA LEU A 232 -9.32 2.80 -2.97
C LEU A 232 -9.69 2.78 -1.48
N ALA A 233 -10.41 1.74 -1.04
CA ALA A 233 -10.78 1.57 0.35
C ALA A 233 -9.54 1.51 1.26
N ARG A 234 -8.44 0.86 0.86
CA ARG A 234 -7.20 0.79 1.65
C ARG A 234 -6.53 2.15 1.81
N ILE A 235 -6.46 2.92 0.74
CA ILE A 235 -5.87 4.26 0.74
C ILE A 235 -6.68 5.18 1.66
N LEU A 236 -8.00 5.24 1.45
CA LEU A 236 -8.89 6.06 2.28
C LEU A 236 -8.86 5.63 3.74
N HIS A 237 -8.82 4.34 4.00
CA HIS A 237 -8.74 3.80 5.35
C HIS A 237 -7.47 4.27 6.09
N PHE A 238 -6.32 4.23 5.43
CA PHE A 238 -5.07 4.74 5.97
C PHE A 238 -5.13 6.26 6.21
N VAL A 239 -5.68 7.03 5.25
CA VAL A 239 -5.86 8.48 5.40
C VAL A 239 -6.72 8.79 6.62
N PHE A 240 -7.85 8.10 6.80
CA PHE A 240 -8.72 8.29 7.97
C PHE A 240 -8.08 7.86 9.28
N TYR A 241 -7.20 6.86 9.26
CA TYR A 241 -6.33 6.53 10.40
C TYR A 241 -5.36 7.68 10.73
N PHE A 242 -4.76 8.29 9.72
CA PHE A 242 -3.82 9.41 9.87
C PHE A 242 -4.51 10.64 10.49
N ILE A 243 -5.63 11.08 9.89
CA ILE A 243 -6.40 12.26 10.33
C ILE A 243 -7.38 12.00 11.49
N ASN A 244 -7.44 10.78 12.00
CA ASN A 244 -8.25 10.38 13.17
C ASN A 244 -9.78 10.51 13.01
N ILE A 245 -10.33 10.13 11.84
CA ILE A 245 -11.79 10.08 11.63
C ILE A 245 -12.29 8.62 11.75
N SER A 246 -12.79 8.27 12.94
CA SER A 246 -13.16 6.89 13.28
C SER A 246 -14.33 6.33 12.47
N THR A 247 -15.39 7.11 12.25
CA THR A 247 -16.59 6.66 11.53
C THR A 247 -16.30 6.34 10.07
N LEU A 248 -15.63 7.27 9.37
CA LEU A 248 -15.26 7.06 7.97
C LEU A 248 -14.28 5.91 7.80
N ARG A 249 -13.35 5.72 8.75
CA ARG A 249 -12.45 4.55 8.79
C ARG A 249 -13.25 3.24 8.78
N SER A 250 -14.27 3.11 9.64
CA SER A 250 -15.10 1.90 9.68
C SER A 250 -15.88 1.70 8.39
N VAL A 251 -16.47 2.76 7.82
CA VAL A 251 -17.24 2.69 6.57
C VAL A 251 -16.36 2.15 5.43
N VAL A 252 -15.19 2.74 5.18
CA VAL A 252 -14.31 2.27 4.10
C VAL A 252 -13.69 0.91 4.40
N TRP A 253 -13.50 0.57 5.67
CA TRP A 253 -13.09 -0.79 6.04
C TRP A 253 -14.14 -1.82 5.63
N VAL A 254 -15.41 -1.58 5.96
CA VAL A 254 -16.53 -2.44 5.55
C VAL A 254 -16.66 -2.50 4.03
N THR A 255 -16.54 -1.37 3.31
CA THR A 255 -16.57 -1.35 1.84
C THR A 255 -15.51 -2.26 1.24
N GLY A 256 -14.26 -2.19 1.72
CA GLY A 256 -13.18 -3.07 1.26
C GLY A 256 -13.46 -4.54 1.57
N LEU A 257 -13.98 -4.84 2.77
CA LEU A 257 -14.31 -6.21 3.17
C LEU A 257 -15.43 -6.80 2.31
N ILE A 258 -16.50 -6.04 2.05
CA ILE A 258 -17.59 -6.46 1.15
C ILE A 258 -17.05 -6.71 -0.26
N SER A 259 -16.13 -5.88 -0.74
CA SER A 259 -15.53 -6.06 -2.07
C SER A 259 -14.72 -7.35 -2.17
N ILE A 260 -13.94 -7.68 -1.12
CA ILE A 260 -13.23 -8.97 -1.02
C ILE A 260 -14.22 -10.14 -0.98
N LEU A 261 -15.31 -10.01 -0.22
CA LEU A 261 -16.35 -11.04 -0.16
C LEU A 261 -17.02 -11.25 -1.53
N ASN A 262 -17.30 -10.18 -2.27
CA ASN A 262 -17.85 -10.25 -3.63
C ASN A 262 -16.92 -11.02 -4.57
N LEU A 263 -15.60 -10.82 -4.48
CA LEU A 263 -14.62 -11.59 -5.27
C LEU A 263 -14.69 -13.10 -4.96
N TYR A 264 -14.96 -13.49 -3.71
CA TYR A 264 -15.17 -14.90 -3.37
C TYR A 264 -16.53 -15.43 -3.83
N LEU A 265 -17.60 -14.64 -3.69
CA LEU A 265 -18.93 -15.01 -4.15
C LEU A 265 -18.99 -15.15 -5.67
N GLN A 266 -18.20 -14.34 -6.40
CA GLN A 266 -18.03 -14.44 -7.83
C GLN A 266 -17.48 -15.81 -8.26
N LEU A 267 -16.53 -16.38 -7.50
CA LEU A 267 -16.02 -17.74 -7.75
C LEU A 267 -17.11 -18.81 -7.63
N LEU A 268 -18.12 -18.55 -6.82
CA LEU A 268 -19.27 -19.46 -6.61
C LEU A 268 -20.40 -19.22 -7.62
N GLY A 269 -20.25 -18.27 -8.55
CA GLY A 269 -21.32 -17.86 -9.47
C GLY A 269 -22.48 -17.13 -8.79
N LYS A 270 -22.25 -16.55 -7.59
CA LYS A 270 -23.30 -15.94 -6.74
C LYS A 270 -23.39 -14.41 -6.81
N VAL A 271 -22.67 -13.78 -7.74
CA VAL A 271 -22.66 -12.31 -8.00
C VAL A 271 -22.76 -12.12 -9.48
#